data_AF-A0AAP3E1B7-F1
#
_entry.id   AF-A0AAP3E1B7-F1
#
_cell.length_a   1.000
_cell.length_b   1.000
_cell.length_c   1.000
_cell.angle_alpha   90.00
_cell.angle_beta   90.00
_cell.angle_gamma   90.00
#
_symmetry.space_group_name_H-M   'P 1'
#
loop_
_entity.id
_entity.type
_entity.pdbx_description
1 polymer ?
#
loop_
_entity_poly.entity_id
_entity_poly.type
_entity_poly.pdbx_seq_one_letter_code
_entity_poly.pdbx_strand_id
1 'polypeptide(L)'
;MLDVALDGVVLQASESDIEALINGINMTWWLTVTFLIFFMHAGFAMLEAGQVRSKNVANQLTKNMLTWAIGILVFFVIGMGISNNVGALLGSGGESSALSMFGADPSIGMTEWLFSAVFAMTAATIVSGAVAGRAKLRAYLVYTFLLAAVIYPVVAGMVWYGAEEPLLVQFGFEDFAGGMVVHGVGGIAGLTAAWILGSRIGRYNDDGTANVIPGHSMTFAVLGTLILCFGWFGFNVGTAAGVVELTGDGVILGDFAIVGRVAAVTALGMGLGAIGAATVSLGMNGKVDTLYVANGMLAGLVGVTGPTNLITPMGAIAIGFLAGAQLPLVFKFVEQKLKIDDVCAVFPVHGSAGMLGLIIYPLWSVEGTAIGDGLIAGGILSIEAAQFGPQILGVAVITLWTVVATAAVWGALKAMGQARVTPEHEHDGLDVTEHGVDTYPEFGQTDVITDGGTDEYEIRTDGGREIRTDGGEPVENDESELKMITAIIRPDRLGAVKKSLAETGAPSLTVTNVSGRGSQPAKKGQWRGEEYTVDLHQKVKIECVVADIPAQDVVDAIRDGANTGEPGDGKIFVLPVDDACQVRTGKTGSDAV
;
A
#
# COMPACT_ATOMS: atom_id res chain seq x y z
N MET A 1 20.08 -68.65 25.36
CA MET A 1 21.00 -67.61 25.88
C MET A 1 21.59 -66.92 24.67
N LEU A 2 21.33 -65.66 24.34
CA LEU A 2 20.90 -64.53 25.18
C LEU A 2 19.67 -63.85 24.57
N ASP A 3 18.61 -63.71 25.35
CA ASP A 3 17.73 -62.53 25.28
C ASP A 3 18.58 -61.36 25.81
N VAL A 4 19.06 -60.50 24.93
CA VAL A 4 19.50 -59.17 25.35
C VAL A 4 18.22 -58.34 25.39
N ALA A 5 17.56 -58.36 26.55
CA ALA A 5 16.63 -57.30 26.89
C ALA A 5 17.43 -56.00 26.83
N LEU A 6 17.18 -55.20 25.79
CA LEU A 6 17.50 -53.78 25.85
C LEU A 6 16.54 -53.23 26.91
N ASP A 7 16.96 -53.23 28.16
CA ASP A 7 16.32 -52.44 29.20
C ASP A 7 16.25 -51.02 28.64
N GLY A 8 15.03 -50.56 28.32
CA GLY A 8 14.82 -49.20 27.87
C GLY A 8 15.43 -48.29 28.91
N VAL A 9 16.44 -47.52 28.54
CA VAL A 9 16.97 -46.47 29.40
C VAL A 9 15.84 -45.46 29.56
N VAL A 10 15.15 -45.51 30.69
CA VAL A 10 14.25 -44.44 31.10
C VAL A 10 15.15 -43.25 31.39
N LEU A 11 15.24 -42.32 30.44
CA LEU A 11 15.81 -41.00 30.70
C LEU A 11 14.93 -40.34 31.76
N GLN A 12 15.40 -40.29 33.00
CA GLN A 12 14.78 -39.48 34.03
C GLN A 12 15.09 -38.03 33.68
N ALA A 13 14.17 -37.37 32.98
CA ALA A 13 14.21 -35.92 32.82
C ALA A 13 13.90 -35.29 34.17
N SER A 14 14.79 -34.41 34.64
CA SER A 14 14.49 -33.55 35.78
C SER A 14 13.41 -32.53 35.40
N GLU A 15 12.74 -31.94 36.40
CA GLU A 15 11.83 -30.81 36.19
C GLU A 15 12.52 -29.68 35.41
N SER A 16 13.80 -29.40 35.73
CA SER A 16 14.62 -28.44 34.98
C SER A 16 14.89 -28.83 33.52
N ASP A 17 15.01 -30.12 33.21
CA ASP A 17 15.19 -30.57 31.82
C ASP A 17 13.89 -30.37 31.01
N ILE A 18 12.74 -30.56 31.66
CA ILE A 18 11.42 -30.36 31.07
C ILE A 18 11.17 -28.87 30.86
N GLU A 19 11.46 -28.02 31.84
CA GLU A 19 11.39 -26.56 31.71
C GLU A 19 12.30 -26.04 30.59
N ALA A 20 13.54 -26.53 30.51
CA ALA A 20 14.47 -26.14 29.45
C ALA A 20 13.96 -26.54 28.06
N LEU A 21 13.35 -27.73 27.92
CA LEU A 21 12.73 -28.18 26.67
C LEU A 21 11.54 -27.30 26.28
N ILE A 22 10.65 -27.00 27.22
CA ILE A 22 9.48 -26.13 27.00
C ILE A 22 9.92 -24.73 26.56
N ASN A 23 10.88 -24.14 27.27
CA ASN A 23 11.48 -22.86 26.90
C ASN A 23 12.10 -22.93 25.49
N GLY A 24 12.83 -24.00 25.16
CA GLY A 24 13.40 -24.21 23.84
C GLY A 24 12.36 -24.27 22.71
N ILE A 25 11.23 -24.95 22.94
CA ILE A 25 10.12 -25.05 21.98
C ILE A 25 9.45 -23.69 21.79
N ASN A 26 9.08 -23.02 22.89
CA ASN A 26 8.42 -21.72 22.84
C ASN A 26 9.34 -20.67 22.20
N MET A 27 10.65 -20.64 22.51
CA MET A 27 11.60 -19.74 21.85
C MET A 27 11.70 -20.00 20.34
N THR A 28 11.74 -21.26 19.91
CA THR A 28 11.79 -21.61 18.48
C THR A 28 10.55 -21.09 17.76
N TRP A 29 9.39 -21.22 18.39
CA TRP A 29 8.14 -20.67 17.88
C TRP A 29 8.18 -19.14 17.78
N TRP A 30 8.52 -18.45 18.87
CA TRP A 30 8.59 -16.98 18.92
C TRP A 30 9.53 -16.41 17.85
N LEU A 31 10.73 -16.99 17.69
CA LEU A 31 11.67 -16.56 16.67
C LEU A 31 11.13 -16.79 15.25
N THR A 32 10.52 -17.95 15.00
CA THR A 32 9.92 -18.26 13.70
C THR A 32 8.85 -17.24 13.33
N VAL A 33 7.91 -16.96 14.22
CA VAL A 33 6.82 -16.01 13.96
C VAL A 33 7.32 -14.57 13.89
N THR A 34 8.31 -14.20 14.72
CA THR A 34 8.98 -12.90 14.64
C THR A 34 9.62 -12.67 13.27
N PHE A 35 10.28 -13.68 12.70
CA PHE A 35 10.89 -13.57 11.37
C PHE A 35 9.86 -13.49 10.25
N LEU A 36 8.69 -14.13 10.40
CA LEU A 36 7.56 -13.95 9.48
C LEU A 36 7.01 -12.53 9.52
N ILE A 37 6.87 -11.94 10.72
CA ILE A 37 6.41 -10.55 10.87
C ILE A 37 7.46 -9.58 10.32
N PHE A 38 8.76 -9.80 10.59
CA PHE A 38 9.82 -9.01 9.96
C PHE A 38 9.72 -9.05 8.42
N PHE A 39 9.45 -10.23 7.85
CA PHE A 39 9.30 -10.37 6.40
C PHE A 39 8.11 -9.58 5.83
N MET A 40 7.12 -9.21 6.65
CA MET A 40 6.06 -8.26 6.26
C MET A 40 6.63 -6.90 5.84
N HIS A 41 7.79 -6.46 6.33
CA HIS A 41 8.43 -5.23 5.85
C HIS A 41 8.81 -5.31 4.36
N ALA A 42 9.26 -6.48 3.88
CA ALA A 42 9.46 -6.68 2.44
C ALA A 42 8.12 -6.58 1.69
N GLY A 43 7.04 -7.08 2.30
CA GLY A 43 5.68 -6.95 1.80
C GLY A 43 5.22 -5.49 1.66
N PHE A 44 5.35 -4.68 2.72
CA PHE A 44 5.05 -3.25 2.69
C PHE A 44 5.89 -2.53 1.64
N ALA A 45 7.20 -2.78 1.61
CA ALA A 45 8.11 -2.17 0.65
C ALA A 45 7.67 -2.44 -0.81
N MET A 46 7.32 -3.69 -1.15
CA MET A 46 6.86 -4.04 -2.50
C MET A 46 5.46 -3.50 -2.80
N LEU A 47 4.53 -3.58 -1.83
CA LEU A 47 3.16 -3.09 -2.00
C LEU A 47 3.16 -1.60 -2.31
N GLU A 48 3.82 -0.83 -1.45
CA GLU A 48 3.89 0.63 -1.57
C GLU A 48 4.68 1.04 -2.81
N ALA A 49 5.81 0.38 -3.10
CA ALA A 49 6.55 0.61 -4.34
C ALA A 49 5.61 0.48 -5.55
N GLY A 50 4.86 -0.62 -5.64
CA GLY A 50 3.93 -0.87 -6.75
C GLY A 50 2.84 0.19 -6.90
N GLN A 51 2.39 0.80 -5.79
CA GLN A 51 1.31 1.79 -5.77
C GLN A 51 1.79 3.25 -5.88
N VAL A 52 3.11 3.51 -5.80
CA VAL A 52 3.68 4.82 -6.12
C VAL A 52 4.11 4.91 -7.58
N ARG A 53 4.18 6.15 -8.09
CA ARG A 53 4.80 6.45 -9.40
C ARG A 53 6.27 6.06 -9.38
N SER A 54 6.79 5.62 -10.52
CA SER A 54 8.16 5.10 -10.69
C SER A 54 9.25 6.04 -10.15
N LYS A 55 9.01 7.36 -10.24
CA LYS A 55 9.90 8.43 -9.75
C LYS A 55 10.02 8.59 -8.23
N ASN A 56 9.28 7.78 -7.47
CA ASN A 56 9.26 7.81 -6.00
C ASN A 56 9.56 6.43 -5.39
N VAL A 57 9.98 5.45 -6.19
CA VAL A 57 10.17 4.06 -5.73
C VAL A 57 11.38 3.96 -4.80
N ALA A 58 12.54 4.50 -5.16
CA ALA A 58 13.70 4.49 -4.27
C ALA A 58 13.40 5.21 -2.95
N ASN A 59 12.65 6.30 -3.00
CA ASN A 59 12.21 7.01 -1.81
C ASN A 59 11.31 6.14 -0.92
N GLN A 60 10.36 5.42 -1.52
CA GLN A 60 9.46 4.54 -0.79
C GLN A 60 10.21 3.36 -0.15
N LEU A 61 11.07 2.68 -0.91
CA LEU A 61 11.89 1.57 -0.42
C LEU A 61 12.82 2.03 0.71
N THR A 62 13.44 3.19 0.56
CA THR A 62 14.34 3.76 1.60
C THR A 62 13.58 4.12 2.87
N LYS A 63 12.38 4.70 2.76
CA LYS A 63 11.51 4.93 3.93
C LYS A 63 11.23 3.63 4.68
N ASN A 64 10.89 2.55 3.96
CA ASN A 64 10.59 1.27 4.57
C ASN A 64 11.82 0.66 5.29
N MET A 65 13.00 0.67 4.65
CA MET A 65 14.25 0.18 5.27
C MET A 65 14.68 1.01 6.49
N LEU A 66 14.60 2.35 6.41
CA LEU A 66 14.95 3.23 7.52
C LEU A 66 13.92 3.15 8.67
N THR A 67 12.66 2.84 8.36
CA THR A 67 11.64 2.60 9.39
C THR A 67 12.06 1.48 10.31
N TRP A 68 12.51 0.37 9.74
CA TRP A 68 13.06 -0.73 10.52
C TRP A 68 14.32 -0.32 11.29
N ALA A 69 15.32 0.23 10.60
CA ALA A 69 16.63 0.52 11.21
C ALA A 69 16.56 1.53 12.36
N ILE A 70 15.78 2.60 12.21
CA ILE A 70 15.61 3.62 13.25
C ILE A 70 14.62 3.12 14.30
N GLY A 71 13.48 2.59 13.87
CA GLY A 71 12.42 2.25 14.79
C GLY A 71 12.81 1.11 15.73
N ILE A 72 13.56 0.10 15.28
CA ILE A 72 14.03 -0.99 16.17
C ILE A 72 14.94 -0.44 17.26
N LEU A 73 15.88 0.44 16.89
CA LEU A 73 16.80 1.09 17.82
C LEU A 73 16.03 1.97 18.81
N VAL A 74 15.10 2.79 18.31
CA VAL A 74 14.32 3.69 19.16
C VAL A 74 13.39 2.94 20.09
N PHE A 75 12.78 1.85 19.62
CA PHE A 75 11.92 1.02 20.45
C PHE A 75 12.72 0.28 21.53
N PHE A 76 13.94 -0.20 21.21
CA PHE A 76 14.89 -0.75 22.19
C PHE A 76 15.27 0.28 23.26
N VAL A 77 15.67 1.48 22.82
CA VAL A 77 16.21 2.50 23.73
C VAL A 77 15.11 3.20 24.53
N ILE A 78 13.95 3.45 23.93
CA ILE A 78 12.91 4.32 24.51
C ILE A 78 11.57 3.60 24.57
N GLY A 79 11.11 3.06 23.43
CA GLY A 79 9.73 2.64 23.24
C GLY A 79 9.27 1.57 24.24
N MET A 80 10.04 0.50 24.44
CA MET A 80 9.70 -0.54 25.40
C MET A 80 9.59 0.00 26.83
N GLY A 81 10.51 0.90 27.21
CA GLY A 81 10.44 1.60 28.49
C GLY A 81 9.16 2.40 28.63
N ILE A 82 8.74 3.14 27.60
CA ILE A 82 7.49 3.90 27.63
C ILE A 82 6.28 2.98 27.75
N SER A 83 6.19 1.89 26.98
CA SER A 83 5.09 0.92 27.07
C SER A 83 4.92 0.40 28.51
N ASN A 84 6.01 -0.06 29.12
CA ASN A 84 6.00 -0.60 30.48
C ASN A 84 5.64 0.47 31.52
N ASN A 85 6.18 1.69 31.38
CA ASN A 85 5.87 2.79 32.31
C ASN A 85 4.41 3.25 32.21
N VAL A 86 3.85 3.32 31.00
CA VAL A 86 2.44 3.64 30.78
C VAL A 86 1.55 2.55 31.37
N GLY A 87 1.90 1.29 31.12
CA GLY A 87 1.23 0.14 31.73
C GLY A 87 1.24 0.19 33.25
N ALA A 88 2.40 0.46 33.85
CA ALA A 88 2.52 0.56 35.31
C ALA A 88 1.75 1.76 35.91
N LEU A 89 1.74 2.90 35.21
CA LEU A 89 1.09 4.11 35.67
C LEU A 89 -0.44 4.05 35.55
N LEU A 90 -0.95 3.43 34.48
CA LEU A 90 -2.38 3.42 34.14
C LEU A 90 -3.09 2.10 34.50
N GLY A 91 -2.38 0.97 34.49
CA GLY A 91 -2.89 -0.39 34.72
C GLY A 91 -2.70 -0.92 36.14
N SER A 92 -2.78 -0.05 37.15
CA SER A 92 -2.75 -0.37 38.59
C SER A 92 -1.52 -1.10 39.16
N GLY A 93 -0.31 -0.88 38.64
CA GLY A 93 0.92 -1.29 39.36
C GLY A 93 2.06 -1.75 38.46
N GLY A 94 3.25 -1.82 39.05
CA GLY A 94 4.51 -2.22 38.39
C GLY A 94 5.67 -1.27 38.70
N GLU A 95 6.90 -1.77 38.60
CA GLU A 95 8.08 -0.91 38.71
C GLU A 95 8.27 -0.11 37.41
N SER A 96 8.21 1.21 37.53
CA SER A 96 8.57 2.12 36.46
C SER A 96 10.09 2.23 36.38
N SER A 97 10.66 2.06 35.19
CA SER A 97 12.09 2.31 34.97
C SER A 97 12.30 3.15 33.72
N ALA A 98 13.10 4.20 33.86
CA ALA A 98 13.65 4.89 32.71
C ALA A 98 14.83 4.05 32.22
N LEU A 99 14.67 3.37 31.08
CA LEU A 99 15.74 2.69 30.34
C LEU A 99 16.20 1.32 30.93
N SER A 100 15.28 0.37 31.13
CA SER A 100 15.60 -0.99 31.61
C SER A 100 16.41 -1.87 30.64
N MET A 101 16.47 -1.55 29.36
CA MET A 101 16.97 -2.47 28.34
C MET A 101 18.50 -2.54 28.21
N PHE A 102 19.24 -1.50 28.64
CA PHE A 102 20.70 -1.45 28.46
C PHE A 102 21.48 -2.36 29.41
N GLY A 103 20.84 -2.86 30.46
CA GLY A 103 21.41 -3.81 31.42
C GLY A 103 20.72 -5.17 31.42
N ALA A 104 19.88 -5.47 30.43
CA ALA A 104 19.13 -6.72 30.40
C ALA A 104 20.07 -7.90 30.05
N ASP A 105 20.08 -8.92 30.92
CA ASP A 105 20.86 -10.14 30.73
C ASP A 105 20.42 -10.91 29.47
N PRO A 106 21.32 -11.67 28.81
CA PRO A 106 20.96 -12.59 27.74
C PRO A 106 19.92 -13.60 28.25
N SER A 107 18.65 -13.35 27.96
CA SER A 107 17.51 -14.06 28.54
C SER A 107 16.38 -14.17 27.52
N ILE A 108 15.37 -14.98 27.84
CA ILE A 108 14.12 -15.08 27.07
C ILE A 108 13.52 -13.69 26.81
N GLY A 109 13.67 -12.73 27.74
CA GLY A 109 13.18 -11.36 27.58
C GLY A 109 13.73 -10.60 26.36
N MET A 110 14.88 -10.98 25.81
CA MET A 110 15.37 -10.41 24.53
C MET A 110 14.56 -10.89 23.33
N THR A 111 14.12 -12.15 23.35
CA THR A 111 13.21 -12.70 22.34
C THR A 111 11.84 -12.03 22.45
N GLU A 112 11.36 -11.81 23.67
CA GLU A 112 10.06 -11.17 23.90
C GLU A 112 10.04 -9.70 23.47
N TRP A 113 11.14 -9.00 23.75
CA TRP A 113 11.33 -7.67 23.23
C TRP A 113 11.33 -7.64 21.71
N LEU A 114 12.05 -8.55 21.04
CA LEU A 114 12.11 -8.55 19.58
C LEU A 114 10.74 -8.85 18.98
N PHE A 115 10.00 -9.80 19.56
CA PHE A 115 8.62 -10.09 19.18
C PHE A 115 7.72 -8.85 19.34
N SER A 116 7.87 -8.10 20.44
CA SER A 116 7.13 -6.85 20.65
C SER A 116 7.52 -5.76 19.62
N ALA A 117 8.81 -5.66 19.32
CA ALA A 117 9.34 -4.61 18.48
C ALA A 117 8.84 -4.72 17.03
N VAL A 118 8.61 -5.94 16.52
CA VAL A 118 8.09 -6.12 15.16
C VAL A 118 6.64 -5.61 14.98
N PHE A 119 5.82 -5.60 16.02
CA PHE A 119 4.49 -4.96 15.99
C PHE A 119 4.61 -3.44 15.95
N ALA A 120 5.52 -2.86 16.74
CA ALA A 120 5.81 -1.44 16.70
C ALA A 120 6.28 -0.98 15.30
N MET A 121 7.15 -1.77 14.66
CA MET A 121 7.67 -1.46 13.33
C MET A 121 6.59 -1.61 12.25
N THR A 122 5.67 -2.55 12.43
CA THR A 122 4.49 -2.69 11.58
C THR A 122 3.58 -1.46 11.70
N ALA A 123 3.30 -0.97 12.91
CA ALA A 123 2.52 0.26 13.11
C ALA A 123 3.19 1.47 12.46
N ALA A 124 4.52 1.58 12.58
CA ALA A 124 5.31 2.66 11.99
C ALA A 124 5.26 2.67 10.46
N THR A 125 5.45 1.51 9.83
CA THR A 125 5.57 1.39 8.37
C THR A 125 4.24 1.62 7.65
N ILE A 126 3.09 1.34 8.29
CA ILE A 126 1.77 1.61 7.69
C ILE A 126 1.62 3.07 7.22
N VAL A 127 2.25 4.02 7.92
CA VAL A 127 2.11 5.45 7.60
C VAL A 127 2.85 5.84 6.31
N SER A 128 3.90 5.11 5.89
CA SER A 128 4.66 5.49 4.70
C SER A 128 3.83 5.48 3.43
N GLY A 129 2.90 4.52 3.30
CA GLY A 129 1.96 4.46 2.18
C GLY A 129 1.08 5.70 2.11
N ALA A 130 0.55 6.18 3.23
CA ALA A 130 -0.36 7.33 3.24
C ALA A 130 0.33 8.63 2.80
N VAL A 131 1.60 8.83 3.18
CA VAL A 131 2.38 10.07 2.93
C VAL A 131 3.30 10.01 1.70
N ALA A 132 3.21 8.93 0.91
CA ALA A 132 4.04 8.69 -0.25
C ALA A 132 3.98 9.81 -1.31
N GLY A 133 5.09 10.01 -2.01
CA GLY A 133 5.18 10.93 -3.16
C GLY A 133 5.23 12.44 -2.84
N ARG A 134 5.13 12.87 -1.57
CA ARG A 134 5.23 14.31 -1.21
C ARG A 134 5.84 14.65 0.16
N ALA A 135 5.94 13.69 1.08
CA ALA A 135 6.59 13.92 2.38
C ALA A 135 8.11 13.94 2.23
N LYS A 136 8.76 14.95 2.83
CA LYS A 136 10.23 15.00 2.99
C LYS A 136 10.71 13.76 3.74
N LEU A 137 11.82 13.15 3.32
CA LEU A 137 12.34 11.95 3.98
C LEU A 137 12.61 12.21 5.47
N ARG A 138 13.33 13.29 5.78
CA ARG A 138 13.64 13.69 7.17
C ARG A 138 12.40 13.87 8.06
N ALA A 139 11.29 14.38 7.51
CA ALA A 139 10.06 14.55 8.27
C ALA A 139 9.43 13.20 8.62
N TYR A 140 9.43 12.29 7.66
CA TYR A 140 9.01 10.91 7.88
C TYR A 140 9.87 10.22 8.94
N LEU A 141 11.21 10.37 8.90
CA LEU A 141 12.09 9.75 9.91
C LEU A 141 11.88 10.31 11.33
N VAL A 142 11.67 11.63 11.47
CA VAL A 142 11.32 12.25 12.76
C VAL A 142 10.00 11.70 13.28
N TYR A 143 9.01 11.55 12.40
CA TYR A 143 7.74 10.95 12.76
C TYR A 143 7.90 9.48 13.18
N THR A 144 8.64 8.67 12.42
CA THR A 144 8.93 7.27 12.76
C THR A 144 9.60 7.16 14.13
N PHE A 145 10.58 8.02 14.42
CA PHE A 145 11.21 8.09 15.74
C PHE A 145 10.16 8.32 16.83
N LEU A 146 9.30 9.34 16.68
CA LEU A 146 8.31 9.69 17.71
C LEU A 146 7.20 8.64 17.84
N LEU A 147 6.82 7.98 16.75
CA LEU A 147 5.88 6.88 16.80
C LEU A 147 6.46 5.69 17.58
N ALA A 148 7.68 5.27 17.24
CA ALA A 148 8.35 4.16 17.91
C ALA A 148 8.73 4.47 19.36
N ALA A 149 8.99 5.74 19.69
CA ALA A 149 9.34 6.18 21.04
C ALA A 149 8.12 6.38 21.95
N VAL A 150 7.02 6.92 21.43
CA VAL A 150 5.91 7.43 22.26
C VAL A 150 4.53 7.06 21.73
N ILE A 151 4.19 7.37 20.47
CA ILE A 151 2.79 7.27 19.99
C ILE A 151 2.27 5.84 20.10
N TYR A 152 3.02 4.87 19.53
CA TYR A 152 2.67 3.46 19.59
C TYR A 152 2.86 2.89 21.00
N PRO A 153 4.01 3.11 21.69
CA PRO A 153 4.21 2.61 23.05
C PRO A 153 3.14 2.99 24.06
N VAL A 154 2.59 4.21 23.98
CA VAL A 154 1.49 4.61 24.88
C VAL A 154 0.24 3.76 24.63
N VAL A 155 -0.10 3.48 23.37
CA VAL A 155 -1.23 2.59 23.05
C VAL A 155 -0.96 1.18 23.50
N ALA A 156 0.24 0.66 23.23
CA ALA A 156 0.63 -0.67 23.66
C ALA A 156 0.60 -0.79 25.20
N GLY A 157 1.06 0.22 25.94
CA GLY A 157 0.97 0.27 27.41
C GLY A 157 -0.45 0.40 27.96
N MET A 158 -1.41 0.92 27.18
CA MET A 158 -2.81 0.95 27.60
C MET A 158 -3.52 -0.40 27.42
N VAL A 159 -2.98 -1.31 26.62
CA VAL A 159 -3.67 -2.54 26.18
C VAL A 159 -2.90 -3.84 26.48
N TRP A 160 -1.58 -3.86 26.31
CA TRP A 160 -0.76 -5.08 26.36
C TRP A 160 0.29 -5.12 27.47
N TYR A 161 0.72 -3.98 28.00
CA TYR A 161 1.77 -3.93 29.03
C TYR A 161 1.23 -3.36 30.35
N GLY A 162 1.68 -3.93 31.46
CA GLY A 162 1.29 -3.61 32.84
C GLY A 162 1.74 -4.75 33.77
N ALA A 163 1.95 -4.49 35.06
CA ALA A 163 2.23 -5.58 36.01
C ALA A 163 0.95 -6.29 36.47
N GLU A 164 -0.19 -5.59 36.41
CA GLU A 164 -1.53 -6.15 36.52
C GLU A 164 -2.27 -5.98 35.17
N GLU A 165 -3.58 -5.78 35.18
CA GLU A 165 -4.37 -5.58 33.96
C GLU A 165 -4.16 -4.17 33.37
N PRO A 166 -3.81 -4.05 32.07
CA PRO A 166 -3.69 -2.76 31.39
C PRO A 166 -4.99 -1.96 31.41
N LEU A 167 -4.89 -0.62 31.39
CA LEU A 167 -6.02 0.30 31.58
C LEU A 167 -7.26 -0.05 30.75
N LEU A 168 -7.10 -0.27 29.44
CA LEU A 168 -8.24 -0.53 28.57
C LEU A 168 -8.83 -1.92 28.80
N VAL A 169 -8.00 -2.90 29.18
CA VAL A 169 -8.45 -4.25 29.58
C VAL A 169 -9.29 -4.18 30.85
N GLN A 170 -8.97 -3.31 31.80
CA GLN A 170 -9.81 -3.07 33.00
C GLN A 170 -11.22 -2.54 32.65
N PHE A 171 -11.36 -1.88 31.50
CA PHE A 171 -12.66 -1.47 30.96
C PHE A 171 -13.32 -2.53 30.06
N GLY A 172 -12.72 -3.72 29.96
CA GLY A 172 -13.16 -4.84 29.13
C GLY A 172 -12.73 -4.78 27.67
N PHE A 173 -11.80 -3.88 27.30
CA PHE A 173 -11.35 -3.77 25.92
C PHE A 173 -10.43 -4.93 25.55
N GLU A 174 -10.75 -5.61 24.45
CA GLU A 174 -10.00 -6.73 23.91
C GLU A 174 -9.38 -6.37 22.55
N ASP A 175 -8.08 -6.61 22.40
CA ASP A 175 -7.37 -6.52 21.12
C ASP A 175 -6.18 -7.48 21.13
N PHE A 176 -6.39 -8.70 20.64
CA PHE A 176 -5.45 -9.80 20.76
C PHE A 176 -4.14 -9.56 20.01
N ALA A 177 -4.21 -9.41 18.69
CA ALA A 177 -3.01 -9.25 17.85
C ALA A 177 -2.85 -7.81 17.30
N GLY A 178 -3.73 -6.87 17.61
CA GLY A 178 -3.50 -5.45 17.31
C GLY A 178 -4.30 -4.91 16.13
N GLY A 179 -5.60 -5.25 16.08
CA GLY A 179 -6.55 -4.64 15.16
C GLY A 179 -6.61 -3.12 15.32
N MET A 180 -6.61 -2.60 16.55
CA MET A 180 -6.46 -1.18 16.83
C MET A 180 -5.05 -0.80 17.28
N VAL A 181 -4.39 -1.62 18.12
CA VAL A 181 -3.06 -1.29 18.68
C VAL A 181 -2.00 -1.12 17.59
N VAL A 182 -2.06 -1.91 16.50
CA VAL A 182 -1.15 -1.77 15.35
C VAL A 182 -1.85 -1.13 14.16
N HIS A 183 -2.91 -1.75 13.64
CA HIS A 183 -3.52 -1.30 12.40
C HIS A 183 -4.37 -0.05 12.59
N GLY A 184 -5.14 0.06 13.66
CA GLY A 184 -5.83 1.30 14.03
C GLY A 184 -4.85 2.46 14.17
N VAL A 185 -3.80 2.32 14.99
CA VAL A 185 -2.76 3.34 15.17
C VAL A 185 -2.12 3.72 13.84
N GLY A 186 -1.62 2.75 13.07
CA GLY A 186 -0.98 3.02 11.78
C GLY A 186 -1.92 3.68 10.78
N GLY A 187 -3.15 3.18 10.64
CA GLY A 187 -4.14 3.67 9.69
C GLY A 187 -4.65 5.07 9.99
N ILE A 188 -4.97 5.35 11.27
CA ILE A 188 -5.46 6.66 11.73
C ILE A 188 -4.34 7.69 11.68
N ALA A 189 -3.12 7.30 12.05
CA ALA A 189 -1.97 8.18 11.94
C ALA A 189 -1.65 8.48 10.47
N GLY A 190 -1.74 7.48 9.59
CA GLY A 190 -1.65 7.66 8.13
C GLY A 190 -2.64 8.67 7.59
N LEU A 191 -3.93 8.54 7.94
CA LEU A 191 -4.97 9.48 7.53
C LEU A 191 -4.70 10.90 8.05
N THR A 192 -4.33 11.01 9.33
CA THR A 192 -4.06 12.30 9.99
C THR A 192 -2.86 12.99 9.35
N ALA A 193 -1.79 12.25 9.07
CA ALA A 193 -0.60 12.76 8.39
C ALA A 193 -0.93 13.20 6.96
N ALA A 194 -1.68 12.40 6.20
CA ALA A 194 -2.10 12.73 4.84
C ALA A 194 -2.98 13.98 4.79
N TRP A 195 -3.89 14.15 5.77
CA TRP A 195 -4.72 15.35 5.91
C TRP A 195 -3.88 16.60 6.15
N ILE A 196 -2.93 16.56 7.08
CA ILE A 196 -2.07 17.71 7.39
C ILE A 196 -1.14 18.05 6.23
N LEU A 197 -0.57 17.04 5.59
CA LEU A 197 0.38 17.19 4.48
C LEU A 197 -0.29 17.73 3.20
N GLY A 198 -1.58 17.45 3.03
CA GLY A 198 -2.35 17.77 1.84
C GLY A 198 -2.16 16.77 0.70
N SER A 199 -2.99 16.92 -0.33
CA SER A 199 -3.02 16.03 -1.50
C SER A 199 -1.79 16.17 -2.40
N ARG A 200 -1.44 15.13 -3.17
CA ARG A 200 -0.44 15.25 -4.24
C ARG A 200 -0.88 16.30 -5.28
N ILE A 201 0.08 16.97 -5.90
CA ILE A 201 -0.18 17.92 -6.98
C ILE A 201 -0.87 17.18 -8.13
N GLY A 202 -1.95 17.78 -8.65
CA GLY A 202 -2.78 17.20 -9.70
C GLY A 202 -3.75 16.13 -9.22
N ARG A 203 -3.86 15.87 -7.90
CA ARG A 203 -4.83 14.89 -7.37
C ARG A 203 -6.27 15.36 -7.48
N TYR A 204 -6.52 16.65 -7.30
CA TYR A 204 -7.85 17.26 -7.40
C TYR A 204 -7.80 18.42 -8.39
N ASN A 205 -8.81 18.51 -9.26
CA ASN A 205 -9.01 19.61 -10.19
C ASN A 205 -9.61 20.83 -9.48
N ASP A 206 -9.65 21.97 -10.16
CA ASP A 206 -10.21 23.22 -9.61
C ASP A 206 -11.70 23.11 -9.27
N ASP A 207 -12.45 22.24 -9.97
CA ASP A 207 -13.85 21.91 -9.67
C ASP A 207 -14.01 20.93 -8.49
N GLY A 208 -12.89 20.47 -7.92
CA GLY A 208 -12.81 19.51 -6.84
C GLY A 208 -12.94 18.05 -7.27
N THR A 209 -13.07 17.72 -8.56
CA THR A 209 -13.07 16.33 -9.02
C THR A 209 -11.71 15.67 -8.81
N ALA A 210 -11.69 14.36 -8.60
CA ALA A 210 -10.49 13.61 -8.24
C ALA A 210 -9.87 12.94 -9.46
N ASN A 211 -8.58 13.14 -9.69
CA ASN A 211 -7.82 12.48 -10.75
C ASN A 211 -7.17 11.20 -10.23
N VAL A 212 -7.20 10.13 -11.03
CA VAL A 212 -6.48 8.90 -10.71
C VAL A 212 -4.99 9.12 -10.92
N ILE A 213 -4.17 8.78 -9.92
CA ILE A 213 -2.70 8.77 -10.04
C ILE A 213 -2.27 7.31 -9.91
N PRO A 214 -2.06 6.59 -11.03
CA PRO A 214 -1.75 5.17 -10.99
C PRO A 214 -0.37 4.89 -10.39
N GLY A 215 -0.26 3.75 -9.71
CA GLY A 215 1.01 3.16 -9.32
C GLY A 215 1.75 2.58 -10.53
N HIS A 216 3.07 2.47 -10.44
CA HIS A 216 3.89 2.06 -11.58
C HIS A 216 3.90 0.53 -11.82
N SER A 217 3.53 -0.30 -10.83
CA SER A 217 3.64 -1.76 -10.94
C SER A 217 2.59 -2.50 -10.13
N MET A 218 1.57 -3.01 -10.82
CA MET A 218 0.58 -3.92 -10.27
C MET A 218 1.22 -5.22 -9.75
N THR A 219 2.27 -5.70 -10.43
CA THR A 219 3.00 -6.91 -10.02
C THR A 219 3.63 -6.74 -8.65
N PHE A 220 4.28 -5.60 -8.37
CA PHE A 220 4.84 -5.35 -7.05
C PHE A 220 3.77 -5.12 -5.98
N ALA A 221 2.67 -4.43 -6.33
CA ALA A 221 1.54 -4.26 -5.43
C ALA A 221 0.96 -5.61 -4.97
N VAL A 222 0.75 -6.54 -5.91
CA VAL A 222 0.24 -7.88 -5.62
C VAL A 222 1.27 -8.75 -4.91
N LEU A 223 2.54 -8.73 -5.33
CA LEU A 223 3.61 -9.49 -4.66
C LEU A 223 3.76 -9.06 -3.20
N GLY A 224 3.76 -7.75 -2.94
CA GLY A 224 3.81 -7.20 -1.59
C GLY A 224 2.63 -7.67 -0.75
N THR A 225 1.43 -7.64 -1.31
CA THR A 225 0.21 -8.16 -0.67
C THR A 225 0.36 -9.63 -0.29
N LEU A 226 0.84 -10.49 -1.19
CA LEU A 226 1.00 -11.93 -0.90
C LEU A 226 2.05 -12.19 0.18
N ILE A 227 3.14 -11.42 0.21
CA ILE A 227 4.13 -11.47 1.29
C ILE A 227 3.51 -11.07 2.62
N LEU A 228 2.71 -9.99 2.66
CA LEU A 228 1.99 -9.57 3.86
C LEU A 228 1.01 -10.65 4.34
N CYS A 229 0.24 -11.24 3.43
CA CYS A 229 -0.67 -12.35 3.73
C CYS A 229 0.05 -13.55 4.35
N PHE A 230 1.24 -13.89 3.85
CA PHE A 230 2.06 -14.96 4.41
C PHE A 230 2.59 -14.60 5.80
N GLY A 231 3.15 -13.40 5.96
CA GLY A 231 3.67 -12.92 7.25
C GLY A 231 2.58 -12.77 8.32
N TRP A 232 1.33 -12.54 7.92
CA TRP A 232 0.19 -12.39 8.83
C TRP A 232 -0.11 -13.62 9.68
N PHE A 233 0.27 -14.82 9.22
CA PHE A 233 0.22 -16.02 10.07
C PHE A 233 1.18 -15.89 11.24
N GLY A 234 2.37 -15.32 11.06
CA GLY A 234 3.27 -14.97 12.16
C GLY A 234 2.65 -13.92 13.09
N PHE A 235 1.93 -12.95 12.53
CA PHE A 235 1.28 -11.88 13.29
C PHE A 235 0.16 -12.43 14.20
N ASN A 236 -0.85 -13.10 13.63
CA ASN A 236 -1.99 -13.59 14.40
C ASN A 236 -1.67 -14.88 15.16
N VAL A 237 -1.21 -15.92 14.46
CA VAL A 237 -0.95 -17.24 15.05
C VAL A 237 0.21 -17.16 16.03
N GLY A 238 1.23 -16.35 15.72
CA GLY A 238 2.35 -16.12 16.62
C GLY A 238 2.00 -15.40 17.90
N THR A 239 0.91 -14.61 17.94
CA THR A 239 0.41 -13.99 19.18
C THR A 239 -0.16 -15.03 20.15
N ALA A 240 -0.60 -16.20 19.68
CA ALA A 240 -1.01 -17.34 20.52
C ALA A 240 0.22 -18.09 21.08
N ALA A 241 1.28 -17.38 21.47
CA ALA A 241 2.68 -17.79 21.45
C ALA A 241 3.10 -18.91 22.43
N GLY A 242 2.20 -19.39 23.29
CA GLY A 242 2.44 -20.50 24.21
C GLY A 242 2.15 -21.85 23.56
N VAL A 243 3.17 -22.52 23.02
CA VAL A 243 3.01 -23.84 22.39
C VAL A 243 2.91 -24.94 23.46
N VAL A 244 3.69 -24.83 24.53
CA VAL A 244 3.72 -25.81 25.62
C VAL A 244 3.79 -25.08 26.96
N GLU A 245 3.02 -25.57 27.94
CA GLU A 245 3.01 -25.05 29.31
C GLU A 245 3.33 -26.17 30.31
N LEU A 246 4.12 -25.85 31.33
CA LEU A 246 4.34 -26.72 32.47
C LEU A 246 3.32 -26.39 33.55
N THR A 247 2.46 -27.33 33.86
CA THR A 247 1.56 -27.25 35.02
C THR A 247 2.08 -28.13 36.14
N GLY A 248 1.69 -27.86 37.39
CA GLY A 248 2.07 -28.70 38.54
C GLY A 248 1.70 -30.18 38.40
N ASP A 249 0.78 -30.52 37.49
CA ASP A 249 0.33 -31.88 37.19
C ASP A 249 0.97 -32.49 35.91
N GLY A 250 1.87 -31.77 35.23
CA GLY A 250 2.62 -32.25 34.07
C GLY A 250 2.73 -31.27 32.90
N VAL A 251 3.26 -31.76 31.78
CA VAL A 251 3.35 -31.00 30.52
C VAL A 251 2.03 -31.07 29.80
N ILE A 252 1.39 -29.92 29.58
CA ILE A 252 0.21 -29.84 28.72
C ILE A 252 0.60 -29.19 27.39
N LEU A 253 -0.01 -29.68 26.32
CA LEU A 253 -0.08 -28.90 25.09
C LEU A 253 -0.81 -27.61 25.48
N GLY A 254 -0.19 -26.45 25.24
CA GLY A 254 -0.74 -25.17 25.64
C GLY A 254 -2.00 -24.82 24.85
N ASP A 255 -2.12 -23.56 24.45
CA ASP A 255 -3.28 -23.00 23.76
C ASP A 255 -3.50 -23.50 22.31
N PHE A 256 -3.20 -24.76 21.99
CA PHE A 256 -3.33 -25.33 20.65
C PHE A 256 -4.74 -25.22 20.06
N ALA A 257 -5.79 -25.26 20.90
CA ALA A 257 -7.15 -25.02 20.47
C ALA A 257 -7.35 -23.56 19.98
N ILE A 258 -6.70 -22.60 20.64
CA ILE A 258 -6.66 -21.20 20.22
C ILE A 258 -5.80 -21.05 18.97
N VAL A 259 -4.60 -21.65 18.91
CA VAL A 259 -3.70 -21.62 17.73
C VAL A 259 -4.42 -22.11 16.47
N GLY A 260 -5.10 -23.25 16.55
CA GLY A 260 -5.85 -23.82 15.43
C GLY A 260 -7.01 -22.93 14.98
N ARG A 261 -7.76 -22.36 15.94
CA ARG A 261 -8.81 -21.37 15.65
C ARG A 261 -8.23 -20.13 14.98
N VAL A 262 -7.19 -19.55 15.56
CA VAL A 262 -6.55 -18.31 15.10
C VAL A 262 -6.02 -18.48 13.68
N ALA A 263 -5.39 -19.62 13.36
CA ALA A 263 -4.95 -19.93 12.00
C ALA A 263 -6.12 -20.01 11.01
N ALA A 264 -7.21 -20.70 11.37
CA ALA A 264 -8.39 -20.82 10.52
C ALA A 264 -9.10 -19.48 10.31
N VAL A 265 -9.29 -18.70 11.39
CA VAL A 265 -9.90 -17.37 11.36
C VAL A 265 -9.07 -16.42 10.49
N THR A 266 -7.74 -16.46 10.60
CA THR A 266 -6.83 -15.65 9.77
C THR A 266 -6.97 -15.98 8.28
N ALA A 267 -6.97 -17.26 7.93
CA ALA A 267 -7.10 -17.70 6.54
C ALA A 267 -8.48 -17.36 5.94
N LEU A 268 -9.55 -17.57 6.70
CA LEU A 268 -10.91 -17.21 6.28
C LEU A 268 -11.06 -15.70 6.13
N GLY A 269 -10.60 -14.92 7.11
CA GLY A 269 -10.63 -13.46 7.07
C GLY A 269 -9.95 -12.89 5.82
N MET A 270 -8.77 -13.40 5.49
CA MET A 270 -8.02 -13.06 4.27
C MET A 270 -8.82 -13.33 2.99
N GLY A 271 -9.32 -14.56 2.83
CA GLY A 271 -10.05 -14.97 1.63
C GLY A 271 -11.35 -14.20 1.46
N LEU A 272 -12.10 -14.03 2.54
CA LEU A 272 -13.38 -13.32 2.51
C LEU A 272 -13.19 -11.80 2.35
N GLY A 273 -12.09 -11.24 2.84
CA GLY A 273 -11.70 -9.85 2.53
C GLY A 273 -11.53 -9.61 1.04
N ALA A 274 -10.83 -10.51 0.35
CA ALA A 274 -10.67 -10.47 -1.10
C ALA A 274 -12.05 -10.51 -1.81
N ILE A 275 -12.92 -11.43 -1.39
CA ILE A 275 -14.27 -11.61 -1.98
C ILE A 275 -15.16 -10.39 -1.73
N GLY A 276 -15.13 -9.83 -0.52
CA GLY A 276 -15.89 -8.64 -0.14
C GLY A 276 -15.50 -7.44 -0.99
N ALA A 277 -14.20 -7.17 -1.11
CA ALA A 277 -13.71 -6.09 -1.95
C ALA A 277 -13.99 -6.32 -3.44
N ALA A 278 -13.85 -7.55 -3.94
CA ALA A 278 -14.20 -7.91 -5.32
C ALA A 278 -15.67 -7.65 -5.62
N THR A 279 -16.56 -8.04 -4.70
CA THR A 279 -18.02 -7.92 -4.85
C THR A 279 -18.44 -6.46 -4.91
N VAL A 280 -17.93 -5.64 -3.99
CA VAL A 280 -18.23 -4.21 -3.97
C VAL A 280 -17.61 -3.49 -5.17
N SER A 281 -16.36 -3.82 -5.54
CA SER A 281 -15.73 -3.30 -6.76
C SER A 281 -16.56 -3.63 -8.00
N LEU A 282 -17.02 -4.87 -8.14
CA LEU A 282 -17.84 -5.29 -9.27
C LEU A 282 -19.17 -4.52 -9.30
N GLY A 283 -19.82 -4.35 -8.16
CA GLY A 283 -21.06 -3.58 -8.04
C GLY A 283 -20.90 -2.08 -8.33
N MET A 284 -19.76 -1.48 -7.95
CA MET A 284 -19.47 -0.06 -8.16
C MET A 284 -18.98 0.25 -9.58
N ASN A 285 -18.11 -0.60 -10.12
CA ASN A 285 -17.30 -0.30 -11.30
C ASN A 285 -17.66 -1.20 -12.51
N GLY A 286 -18.54 -2.18 -12.33
CA GLY A 286 -18.85 -3.21 -13.36
C GLY A 286 -17.70 -4.19 -13.63
N LYS A 287 -16.57 -4.05 -12.92
CA LYS A 287 -15.37 -4.89 -13.05
C LYS A 287 -14.72 -5.12 -11.67
N VAL A 288 -14.06 -6.27 -11.54
CA VAL A 288 -13.24 -6.57 -10.37
C VAL A 288 -11.89 -5.88 -10.51
N ASP A 289 -11.62 -4.93 -9.62
CA ASP A 289 -10.35 -4.21 -9.57
C ASP A 289 -9.30 -5.00 -8.79
N THR A 290 -8.13 -5.20 -9.38
CA THR A 290 -7.06 -6.02 -8.80
C THR A 290 -6.46 -5.42 -7.53
N LEU A 291 -6.33 -4.09 -7.43
CA LEU A 291 -5.84 -3.44 -6.21
C LEU A 291 -6.87 -3.51 -5.09
N TYR A 292 -8.16 -3.37 -5.39
CA TYR A 292 -9.19 -3.57 -4.38
C TYR A 292 -9.22 -5.01 -3.88
N VAL A 293 -9.03 -6.02 -4.75
CA VAL A 293 -8.91 -7.42 -4.28
C VAL A 293 -7.68 -7.61 -3.40
N ALA A 294 -6.51 -7.10 -3.82
CA ALA A 294 -5.27 -7.21 -3.08
C ALA A 294 -5.35 -6.53 -1.70
N ASN A 295 -5.74 -5.26 -1.66
CA ASN A 295 -5.95 -4.52 -0.42
C ASN A 295 -7.13 -5.08 0.40
N GLY A 296 -8.12 -5.70 -0.26
CA GLY A 296 -9.24 -6.39 0.37
C GLY A 296 -8.80 -7.62 1.17
N MET A 297 -7.82 -8.39 0.67
CA MET A 297 -7.20 -9.47 1.45
C MET A 297 -6.61 -8.93 2.76
N LEU A 298 -5.91 -7.80 2.68
CA LEU A 298 -5.30 -7.14 3.84
C LEU A 298 -6.36 -6.57 4.79
N ALA A 299 -7.40 -5.92 4.28
CA ALA A 299 -8.48 -5.40 5.10
C ALA A 299 -9.23 -6.52 5.84
N GLY A 300 -9.45 -7.66 5.17
CA GLY A 300 -10.01 -8.86 5.80
C GLY A 300 -9.13 -9.40 6.93
N LEU A 301 -7.81 -9.48 6.70
CA LEU A 301 -6.83 -9.84 7.72
C LEU A 301 -6.84 -8.86 8.90
N VAL A 302 -6.79 -7.55 8.64
CA VAL A 302 -6.86 -6.51 9.67
C VAL A 302 -8.14 -6.63 10.50
N GLY A 303 -9.30 -6.79 9.83
CA GLY A 303 -10.59 -6.87 10.50
C GLY A 303 -10.69 -8.04 11.48
N VAL A 304 -10.03 -9.17 11.18
CA VAL A 304 -10.00 -10.32 12.10
C VAL A 304 -8.84 -10.29 13.08
N THR A 305 -7.82 -9.44 12.90
CA THR A 305 -6.57 -9.42 13.71
C THR A 305 -6.84 -9.14 15.19
N GLY A 306 -7.64 -8.13 15.49
CA GLY A 306 -7.95 -7.80 16.88
C GLY A 306 -8.75 -8.89 17.60
N PRO A 307 -9.82 -9.44 17.00
CA PRO A 307 -10.63 -10.45 17.66
C PRO A 307 -10.28 -11.90 17.25
N THR A 308 -9.07 -12.20 16.77
CA THR A 308 -8.79 -13.49 16.08
C THR A 308 -9.00 -14.72 16.96
N ASN A 309 -8.71 -14.62 18.26
CA ASN A 309 -8.95 -15.66 19.26
C ASN A 309 -10.41 -15.68 19.76
N LEU A 310 -11.12 -14.55 19.64
CA LEU A 310 -12.44 -14.30 20.21
C LEU A 310 -13.59 -14.63 19.26
N ILE A 311 -13.36 -14.90 17.97
CA ILE A 311 -14.45 -15.15 17.01
C ILE A 311 -14.52 -16.59 16.53
N THR A 312 -15.75 -17.02 16.25
CA THR A 312 -16.02 -18.29 15.57
C THR A 312 -15.55 -18.25 14.10
N PRO A 313 -15.38 -19.39 13.42
CA PRO A 313 -15.12 -19.42 11.97
C PRO A 313 -16.19 -18.69 11.14
N MET A 314 -17.46 -18.71 11.58
CA MET A 314 -18.52 -17.92 10.97
C MET A 314 -18.28 -16.42 11.14
N GLY A 315 -17.78 -16.00 12.30
CA GLY A 315 -17.32 -14.63 12.52
C GLY A 315 -16.18 -14.23 11.59
N ALA A 316 -15.20 -15.10 11.37
CA ALA A 316 -14.12 -14.85 10.43
C ALA A 316 -14.64 -14.60 9.01
N ILE A 317 -15.62 -15.38 8.57
CA ILE A 317 -16.25 -15.23 7.26
C ILE A 317 -16.98 -13.88 7.16
N ALA A 318 -17.81 -13.57 8.15
CA ALA A 318 -18.62 -12.36 8.14
C ALA A 318 -17.76 -11.09 8.27
N ILE A 319 -16.88 -11.04 9.26
CA ILE A 319 -16.01 -9.89 9.52
C ILE A 319 -15.01 -9.71 8.39
N GLY A 320 -14.39 -10.79 7.90
CA GLY A 320 -13.49 -10.74 6.75
C GLY A 320 -14.18 -10.14 5.52
N PHE A 321 -15.38 -10.63 5.19
CA PHE A 321 -16.16 -10.11 4.07
C PHE A 321 -16.51 -8.63 4.26
N LEU A 322 -17.01 -8.24 5.43
CA LEU A 322 -17.40 -6.85 5.72
C LEU A 322 -16.20 -5.89 5.70
N ALA A 323 -15.06 -6.32 6.24
CA ALA A 323 -13.82 -5.54 6.24
C ALA A 323 -13.24 -5.35 4.84
N GLY A 324 -13.34 -6.36 3.97
CA GLY A 324 -13.02 -6.21 2.55
C GLY A 324 -14.03 -5.35 1.79
N ALA A 325 -15.33 -5.56 2.02
CA ALA A 325 -16.41 -4.87 1.34
C ALA A 325 -16.46 -3.36 1.65
N GLN A 326 -16.13 -2.94 2.88
CA GLN A 326 -16.08 -1.52 3.22
C GLN A 326 -14.97 -0.77 2.49
N LEU A 327 -13.90 -1.46 2.07
CA LEU A 327 -12.69 -0.79 1.60
C LEU A 327 -12.94 0.13 0.40
N PRO A 328 -13.58 -0.30 -0.72
CA PRO A 328 -13.82 0.60 -1.84
C PRO A 328 -14.75 1.78 -1.47
N LEU A 329 -15.68 1.56 -0.54
CA LEU A 329 -16.62 2.58 -0.08
C LEU A 329 -15.92 3.65 0.77
N VAL A 330 -15.10 3.21 1.74
CA VAL A 330 -14.34 4.12 2.60
C VAL A 330 -13.26 4.85 1.81
N PHE A 331 -12.57 4.18 0.88
CA PHE A 331 -11.61 4.85 0.00
C PHE A 331 -12.27 5.97 -0.79
N LYS A 332 -13.41 5.71 -1.44
CA LYS A 332 -14.19 6.71 -2.17
C LYS A 332 -14.68 7.84 -1.25
N PHE A 333 -15.09 7.53 -0.03
CA PHE A 333 -15.50 8.55 0.94
C PHE A 333 -14.33 9.47 1.34
N VAL A 334 -13.17 8.90 1.67
CA VAL A 334 -11.96 9.65 2.04
C VAL A 334 -11.48 10.54 0.89
N GLU A 335 -11.44 9.99 -0.33
CA GLU A 335 -11.05 10.73 -1.53
C GLU A 335 -12.08 11.84 -1.86
N GLN A 336 -13.35 11.48 -2.01
CA GLN A 336 -14.32 12.38 -2.65
C GLN A 336 -14.97 13.34 -1.68
N LYS A 337 -15.14 12.96 -0.41
CA LYS A 337 -15.80 13.76 0.62
C LYS A 337 -14.81 14.43 1.56
N LEU A 338 -13.83 13.69 2.07
CA LEU A 338 -12.82 14.27 2.97
C LEU A 338 -11.71 15.02 2.21
N LYS A 339 -11.57 14.79 0.90
CA LYS A 339 -10.52 15.37 0.05
C LYS A 339 -9.11 15.06 0.57
N ILE A 340 -8.94 13.87 1.16
CA ILE A 340 -7.63 13.41 1.65
C ILE A 340 -7.05 12.43 0.63
N ASP A 341 -5.81 12.65 0.23
CA ASP A 341 -5.09 11.79 -0.70
C ASP A 341 -4.28 10.74 0.07
N ASP A 342 -4.94 9.62 0.35
CA ASP A 342 -4.34 8.41 0.91
C ASP A 342 -3.85 7.52 -0.25
N VAL A 343 -2.53 7.50 -0.49
CA VAL A 343 -1.95 6.95 -1.72
C VAL A 343 -2.17 5.45 -1.86
N CYS A 344 -2.04 4.70 -0.77
CA CYS A 344 -2.10 3.24 -0.78
C CYS A 344 -3.39 2.68 -0.16
N ALA A 345 -4.41 3.52 0.05
CA ALA A 345 -5.62 3.17 0.81
C ALA A 345 -5.31 2.66 2.24
N VAL A 346 -4.34 3.27 2.90
CA VAL A 346 -3.89 2.92 4.25
C VAL A 346 -5.02 2.96 5.28
N PHE A 347 -5.84 4.01 5.29
CA PHE A 347 -6.92 4.14 6.26
C PHE A 347 -8.04 3.11 6.02
N PRO A 348 -8.55 2.91 4.78
CA PRO A 348 -9.48 1.82 4.49
C PRO A 348 -8.99 0.42 4.86
N VAL A 349 -7.70 0.13 4.65
CA VAL A 349 -7.12 -1.19 4.94
C VAL A 349 -6.88 -1.40 6.43
N HIS A 350 -6.35 -0.39 7.11
CA HIS A 350 -5.86 -0.54 8.48
C HIS A 350 -6.79 0.12 9.51
N GLY A 351 -7.08 1.41 9.33
CA GLY A 351 -7.86 2.20 10.28
C GLY A 351 -9.31 1.73 10.37
N SER A 352 -10.09 1.89 9.30
CA SER A 352 -11.51 1.57 9.32
C SER A 352 -11.79 0.08 9.42
N ALA A 353 -10.97 -0.78 8.81
CA ALA A 353 -11.12 -2.23 8.93
C ALA A 353 -10.83 -2.72 10.36
N GLY A 354 -9.79 -2.19 11.02
CA GLY A 354 -9.45 -2.53 12.40
C GLY A 354 -10.53 -2.09 13.39
N MET A 355 -11.05 -0.87 13.22
CA MET A 355 -12.20 -0.37 13.98
C MET A 355 -13.43 -1.25 13.78
N LEU A 356 -13.78 -1.54 12.52
CA LEU A 356 -14.95 -2.34 12.17
C LEU A 356 -14.87 -3.72 12.85
N GLY A 357 -13.73 -4.40 12.69
CA GLY A 357 -13.47 -5.72 13.25
C GLY A 357 -13.77 -5.81 14.74
N LEU A 358 -13.15 -4.94 15.55
CA LEU A 358 -13.34 -4.94 16.99
C LEU A 358 -14.73 -4.48 17.42
N ILE A 359 -15.37 -3.54 16.72
CA ILE A 359 -16.71 -3.08 17.09
C ILE A 359 -17.76 -4.17 16.86
N ILE A 360 -17.61 -4.97 15.79
CA ILE A 360 -18.66 -5.93 15.39
C ILE A 360 -18.37 -7.38 15.80
N TYR A 361 -17.16 -7.69 16.27
CA TYR A 361 -16.82 -9.04 16.75
C TYR A 361 -17.82 -9.61 17.77
N PRO A 362 -18.44 -8.81 18.67
CA PRO A 362 -19.38 -9.34 19.65
C PRO A 362 -20.60 -10.04 19.04
N LEU A 363 -20.85 -9.94 17.74
CA LEU A 363 -21.89 -10.71 17.02
C LEU A 363 -21.52 -12.16 16.74
N TRP A 364 -20.23 -12.51 16.83
CA TRP A 364 -19.69 -13.85 16.58
C TRP A 364 -18.67 -14.29 17.62
N SER A 365 -18.81 -13.77 18.85
CA SER A 365 -17.92 -14.10 19.96
C SER A 365 -18.00 -15.59 20.30
N VAL A 366 -16.87 -16.21 20.61
CA VAL A 366 -16.77 -17.59 21.10
C VAL A 366 -17.33 -17.74 22.52
N GLU A 367 -17.48 -16.63 23.25
CA GLU A 367 -18.09 -16.58 24.58
C GLU A 367 -19.56 -16.10 24.53
N GLY A 368 -20.04 -15.78 23.32
CA GLY A 368 -21.41 -15.33 23.10
C GLY A 368 -22.47 -16.42 23.27
N THR A 369 -23.73 -15.98 23.33
CA THR A 369 -24.87 -16.91 23.26
C THR A 369 -25.17 -17.24 21.80
N ALA A 370 -25.01 -18.51 21.43
CA ALA A 370 -25.23 -18.98 20.06
C ALA A 370 -26.72 -18.95 19.65
N ILE A 371 -26.99 -18.38 18.48
CA ILE A 371 -28.31 -18.37 17.83
C ILE A 371 -28.23 -19.23 16.57
N GLY A 372 -29.18 -20.16 16.44
CA GLY A 372 -29.19 -21.14 15.33
C GLY A 372 -28.26 -22.33 15.57
N ASP A 373 -27.93 -22.62 16.82
CA ASP A 373 -27.17 -23.82 17.20
C ASP A 373 -27.91 -25.09 16.73
N GLY A 374 -27.15 -26.08 16.25
CA GLY A 374 -27.66 -27.31 15.63
C GLY A 374 -27.94 -27.23 14.12
N LEU A 375 -28.04 -26.03 13.52
CA LEU A 375 -28.03 -25.87 12.06
C LEU A 375 -26.60 -25.80 11.51
N ILE A 376 -25.72 -25.10 12.23
CA ILE A 376 -24.28 -25.01 11.99
C ILE A 376 -23.58 -25.12 13.36
N ALA A 377 -22.48 -25.87 13.44
CA ALA A 377 -21.70 -25.94 14.66
C ALA A 377 -21.16 -24.55 15.05
N GLY A 378 -21.50 -24.06 16.24
CA GLY A 378 -21.15 -22.72 16.72
C GLY A 378 -22.19 -21.63 16.42
N GLY A 379 -23.32 -21.97 15.80
CA GLY A 379 -24.39 -21.02 15.46
C GLY A 379 -24.09 -20.12 14.26
N ILE A 380 -25.11 -19.42 13.76
CA ILE A 380 -24.97 -18.40 12.70
C ILE A 380 -24.46 -17.08 13.29
N LEU A 381 -24.98 -16.74 14.48
CA LEU A 381 -24.54 -15.63 15.32
C LEU A 381 -24.19 -16.20 16.69
N SER A 382 -23.24 -15.56 17.37
CA SER A 382 -22.91 -15.84 18.76
C SER A 382 -22.69 -14.52 19.46
N ILE A 383 -23.71 -14.06 20.19
CA ILE A 383 -23.81 -12.65 20.62
C ILE A 383 -23.32 -12.49 22.06
N GLU A 384 -22.32 -11.63 22.25
CA GLU A 384 -21.80 -11.20 23.55
C GLU A 384 -22.05 -9.69 23.74
N ALA A 385 -23.29 -9.32 24.02
CA ALA A 385 -23.72 -7.92 24.00
C ALA A 385 -22.94 -7.00 24.95
N ALA A 386 -22.36 -7.54 26.03
CA ALA A 386 -21.56 -6.80 26.99
C ALA A 386 -20.30 -6.18 26.37
N GLN A 387 -19.75 -6.77 25.29
CA GLN A 387 -18.50 -6.33 24.68
C GLN A 387 -18.64 -5.12 23.76
N PHE A 388 -19.84 -4.78 23.28
CA PHE A 388 -19.97 -3.59 22.42
C PHE A 388 -19.51 -2.31 23.10
N GLY A 389 -19.83 -2.12 24.39
CA GLY A 389 -19.44 -0.93 25.15
C GLY A 389 -17.92 -0.77 25.27
N PRO A 390 -17.21 -1.76 25.84
CA PRO A 390 -15.75 -1.75 25.94
C PRO A 390 -15.03 -1.55 24.61
N GLN A 391 -15.46 -2.24 23.55
CA GLN A 391 -14.83 -2.12 22.23
C GLN A 391 -14.99 -0.74 21.63
N ILE A 392 -16.18 -0.12 21.73
CA ILE A 392 -16.40 1.25 21.27
C ILE A 392 -15.53 2.23 22.07
N LEU A 393 -15.43 2.05 23.40
CA LEU A 393 -14.62 2.89 24.27
C LEU A 393 -13.12 2.80 23.89
N GLY A 394 -12.56 1.59 23.81
CA GLY A 394 -11.16 1.42 23.47
C GLY A 394 -10.82 1.93 22.07
N VAL A 395 -11.67 1.65 21.08
CA VAL A 395 -11.53 2.22 19.72
C VAL A 395 -11.51 3.76 19.78
N ALA A 396 -12.42 4.38 20.52
CA ALA A 396 -12.48 5.83 20.64
C ALA A 396 -11.25 6.43 21.33
N VAL A 397 -10.77 5.81 22.42
CA VAL A 397 -9.57 6.27 23.15
C VAL A 397 -8.33 6.17 22.28
N ILE A 398 -8.10 5.03 21.62
CA ILE A 398 -6.94 4.82 20.74
C ILE A 398 -7.00 5.77 19.55
N THR A 399 -8.18 5.97 18.96
CA THR A 399 -8.37 6.91 17.86
C THR A 399 -8.03 8.34 18.27
N LEU A 400 -8.57 8.80 19.41
CA LEU A 400 -8.34 10.15 19.90
C LEU A 400 -6.86 10.40 20.19
N TRP A 401 -6.20 9.49 20.91
CA TRP A 401 -4.77 9.58 21.18
C TRP A 401 -3.96 9.65 19.88
N THR A 402 -4.25 8.75 18.94
CA THR A 402 -3.51 8.66 17.67
C THR A 402 -3.67 9.92 16.83
N VAL A 403 -4.89 10.46 16.72
CA VAL A 403 -5.16 11.72 16.00
C VAL A 403 -4.41 12.88 16.66
N VAL A 404 -4.54 13.04 17.98
CA VAL A 404 -3.93 14.18 18.70
C VAL A 404 -2.41 14.12 18.62
N ALA A 405 -1.80 12.98 18.91
CA ALA A 405 -0.35 12.83 18.91
C ALA A 405 0.23 12.98 17.50
N THR A 406 -0.39 12.35 16.49
CA THR A 406 0.05 12.47 15.09
C THR A 406 -0.12 13.89 14.57
N ALA A 407 -1.23 14.55 14.91
CA ALA A 407 -1.49 15.93 14.50
C ALA A 407 -0.50 16.91 15.13
N ALA A 408 -0.09 16.68 16.39
CA ALA A 408 0.95 17.47 17.02
C ALA A 408 2.28 17.38 16.26
N VAL A 409 2.72 16.16 15.90
CA VAL A 409 3.98 15.95 15.18
C VAL A 409 3.94 16.56 13.78
N TRP A 410 2.97 16.17 12.95
CA TRP A 410 2.89 16.66 11.57
C TRP A 410 2.52 18.15 11.51
N GLY A 411 1.72 18.64 12.45
CA GLY A 411 1.39 20.06 12.59
C GLY A 411 2.63 20.90 12.90
N ALA A 412 3.48 20.46 13.84
CA ALA A 412 4.75 21.10 14.13
C ALA A 412 5.70 21.08 12.91
N LEU A 413 5.85 19.92 12.26
CA LEU A 413 6.66 19.80 11.03
C LEU A 413 6.15 20.71 9.91
N LYS A 414 4.83 20.85 9.76
CA LYS A 414 4.21 21.75 8.79
C LYS A 414 4.46 23.22 9.13
N ALA A 415 4.30 23.60 10.40
CA ALA A 415 4.57 24.97 10.87
C ALA A 415 6.04 25.38 10.67
N MET A 416 6.99 24.43 10.75
CA MET A 416 8.41 24.65 10.46
C MET A 416 8.77 24.61 8.96
N GLY A 417 7.81 24.39 8.06
CA GLY A 417 8.06 24.22 6.63
C GLY A 417 8.83 22.92 6.28
N GLN A 418 8.85 21.95 7.19
CA GLN A 418 9.63 20.70 7.05
C GLN A 418 8.80 19.49 6.65
N ALA A 419 7.46 19.55 6.67
CA ALA A 419 6.62 18.39 6.38
C ALA A 419 6.66 17.92 4.90
N ARG A 420 6.50 18.86 3.96
CA ARG A 420 6.33 18.59 2.52
C ARG A 420 7.53 19.06 1.70
N VAL A 421 7.83 18.36 0.61
CA VAL A 421 8.78 18.84 -0.41
C VAL A 421 8.21 20.04 -1.18
N THR A 422 9.06 20.74 -1.92
CA THR A 422 8.60 21.83 -2.79
C THR A 422 7.82 21.28 -3.99
N PRO A 423 6.97 22.09 -4.64
CA PRO A 423 6.25 21.65 -5.84
C PRO A 423 7.17 21.10 -6.93
N GLU A 424 8.33 21.74 -7.15
CA GLU A 424 9.31 21.32 -8.14
C GLU A 424 9.84 19.92 -7.82
N HIS A 425 10.21 19.67 -6.56
CA HIS A 425 10.69 18.34 -6.15
C HIS A 425 9.62 17.25 -6.28
N GLU A 426 8.35 17.59 -6.05
CA GLU A 426 7.24 16.67 -6.24
C GLU A 426 6.95 16.38 -7.73
N HIS A 427 7.15 17.37 -8.60
CA HIS A 427 7.08 17.21 -10.05
C HIS A 427 8.25 16.39 -10.60
N ASP A 428 9.48 16.61 -10.13
CA ASP A 428 10.66 15.86 -10.58
C ASP A 428 10.67 14.42 -10.03
N GLY A 429 10.13 14.22 -8.83
CA GLY A 429 10.14 12.93 -8.14
C GLY A 429 11.18 12.85 -7.04
N LEU A 430 10.81 12.16 -5.96
CA LEU A 430 11.60 12.08 -4.74
C LEU A 430 12.85 11.20 -4.89
N ASP A 431 12.90 10.31 -5.89
CA ASP A 431 14.07 9.48 -6.14
C ASP A 431 15.26 10.33 -6.57
N VAL A 432 15.05 11.26 -7.51
CA VAL A 432 16.10 12.18 -7.95
C VAL A 432 16.34 13.26 -6.89
N THR A 433 15.29 13.86 -6.34
CA THR A 433 15.44 15.07 -5.52
C THR A 433 15.82 14.83 -4.07
N GLU A 434 15.52 13.66 -3.49
CA GLU A 434 15.94 13.31 -2.12
C GLU A 434 17.08 12.28 -2.10
N HIS A 435 17.24 11.46 -3.16
CA HIS A 435 18.24 10.38 -3.19
C HIS A 435 19.29 10.51 -4.29
N GLY A 436 19.09 11.39 -5.28
CA GLY A 436 20.02 11.57 -6.39
C GLY A 436 20.08 10.37 -7.35
N VAL A 437 19.08 9.49 -7.33
CA VAL A 437 19.07 8.26 -8.14
C VAL A 437 17.88 8.22 -9.10
N ASP A 438 18.11 7.65 -10.28
CA ASP A 438 17.03 7.21 -11.17
C ASP A 438 16.83 5.71 -10.95
N THR A 439 15.67 5.31 -10.41
CA THR A 439 15.38 3.92 -10.08
C THR A 439 15.23 3.03 -11.32
N TYR A 440 14.82 3.61 -12.45
CA TYR A 440 14.57 2.88 -13.70
C TYR A 440 15.30 3.54 -14.88
N PRO A 441 16.65 3.59 -14.84
CA PRO A 441 17.43 4.41 -15.76
C PRO A 441 17.32 3.97 -17.23
N GLU A 442 16.99 2.70 -17.46
CA GLU A 442 16.79 2.12 -18.80
C GLU A 442 15.34 2.19 -19.30
N PHE A 443 14.36 2.47 -18.42
CA PHE A 443 12.95 2.65 -18.79
C PHE A 443 12.54 4.12 -19.00
N GLY A 444 13.49 5.04 -18.73
CA GLY A 444 13.47 6.45 -19.12
C GLY A 444 12.40 7.34 -18.47
N GLN A 445 12.56 8.64 -18.72
CA GLN A 445 12.16 9.75 -17.86
C GLN A 445 10.65 9.93 -17.63
N THR A 446 10.38 10.60 -16.52
CA THR A 446 9.14 10.89 -15.77
C THR A 446 7.95 11.52 -16.46
N ASP A 447 8.05 11.87 -17.75
CA ASP A 447 7.02 12.62 -18.48
C ASP A 447 6.24 11.79 -19.49
N VAL A 448 6.47 10.47 -19.55
CA VAL A 448 5.65 9.58 -20.37
C VAL A 448 4.34 9.29 -19.65
N ILE A 449 3.39 10.20 -19.80
CA ILE A 449 1.96 9.97 -19.55
C ILE A 449 1.53 8.81 -20.47
N THR A 450 1.46 7.59 -19.93
CA THR A 450 1.00 6.40 -20.67
C THR A 450 -0.53 6.27 -20.71
N ASP A 451 -1.26 7.19 -20.09
CA ASP A 451 -2.72 7.27 -20.12
C ASP A 451 -3.17 8.72 -20.31
N GLY A 452 -3.83 8.99 -21.45
CA GLY A 452 -4.21 10.31 -21.96
C GLY A 452 -4.45 11.41 -20.92
N GLY A 453 -3.79 12.55 -21.14
CA GLY A 453 -4.04 13.81 -20.43
C GLY A 453 -5.52 14.24 -20.44
N THR A 454 -5.82 15.11 -19.49
CA THR A 454 -7.12 15.48 -18.90
C THR A 454 -8.06 16.35 -19.74
N ASP A 455 -7.92 16.39 -21.06
CA ASP A 455 -8.90 17.14 -21.85
C ASP A 455 -10.02 16.20 -22.32
N GLU A 456 -11.19 16.32 -21.69
CA GLU A 456 -12.44 15.86 -22.29
C GLU A 456 -12.64 16.57 -23.63
N TYR A 457 -12.43 15.85 -24.73
CA TYR A 457 -12.97 16.26 -26.02
C TYR A 457 -14.00 15.23 -26.45
N GLU A 458 -15.26 15.67 -26.55
CA GLU A 458 -16.32 14.96 -27.27
C GLU A 458 -15.86 14.77 -28.73
N ILE A 459 -15.37 13.58 -29.07
CA ILE A 459 -15.29 13.17 -30.47
C ILE A 459 -16.70 12.75 -30.87
N ARG A 460 -17.46 13.69 -31.45
CA ARG A 460 -18.67 13.34 -32.18
C ARG A 460 -18.26 12.62 -33.46
N THR A 461 -18.63 11.35 -33.55
CA THR A 461 -18.73 10.64 -34.83
C THR A 461 -20.14 10.86 -35.37
N ASP A 462 -20.49 12.06 -35.80
CA ASP A 462 -21.61 12.19 -36.73
C ASP A 462 -21.07 12.00 -38.15
N GLY A 463 -21.56 10.96 -38.81
CA GLY A 463 -21.36 10.72 -40.23
C GLY A 463 -22.09 11.79 -41.06
N GLY A 464 -21.63 13.04 -40.95
CA GLY A 464 -22.15 14.18 -41.70
C GLY A 464 -21.61 14.17 -43.12
N ARG A 465 -22.43 13.71 -44.06
CA ARG A 465 -22.35 14.19 -45.45
C ARG A 465 -22.64 15.69 -45.43
N GLU A 466 -21.61 16.53 -45.49
CA GLU A 466 -21.75 17.87 -46.03
C GLU A 466 -21.31 17.87 -47.49
N ILE A 467 -22.31 17.93 -48.36
CA ILE A 467 -22.14 18.29 -49.76
C ILE A 467 -21.76 19.77 -49.78
N ARG A 468 -20.52 20.09 -50.20
CA ARG A 468 -20.15 21.48 -50.56
C ARG A 468 -21.08 21.95 -51.68
N THR A 469 -21.69 23.12 -51.48
CA THR A 469 -22.63 23.75 -52.42
C THR A 469 -22.02 24.95 -53.15
N ASP A 470 -20.69 25.07 -53.20
CA ASP A 470 -19.99 26.19 -53.82
C ASP A 470 -19.21 25.83 -55.09
N GLY A 471 -19.74 24.94 -55.93
CA GLY A 471 -19.42 24.90 -57.38
C GLY A 471 -17.94 24.94 -57.80
N GLY A 472 -17.01 24.51 -56.94
CA GLY A 472 -15.59 24.42 -57.28
C GLY A 472 -15.33 23.21 -58.16
N GLU A 473 -14.59 23.40 -59.25
CA GLU A 473 -14.17 22.30 -60.12
C GLU A 473 -13.45 21.20 -59.33
N PRO A 474 -13.62 19.92 -59.73
CA PRO A 474 -12.85 18.85 -59.12
C PRO A 474 -11.39 19.13 -59.43
N VAL A 475 -10.57 19.29 -58.38
CA VAL A 475 -9.14 19.17 -58.55
C VAL A 475 -8.92 17.71 -58.92
N GLU A 476 -8.72 17.43 -60.21
CA GLU A 476 -8.04 16.24 -60.68
C GLU A 476 -6.64 16.25 -60.03
N ASN A 477 -6.53 15.69 -58.82
CA ASN A 477 -5.26 15.17 -58.36
C ASN A 477 -5.17 13.75 -58.91
N ASP A 478 -4.35 13.62 -59.96
CA ASP A 478 -3.58 12.43 -60.28
C ASP A 478 -3.25 11.68 -58.99
N GLU A 479 -3.66 10.41 -58.89
CA GLU A 479 -3.35 9.44 -57.83
C GLU A 479 -3.33 10.02 -56.39
N SER A 480 -4.34 9.72 -55.55
CA SER A 480 -4.31 10.05 -54.11
C SER A 480 -3.10 9.38 -53.44
N GLU A 481 -1.94 10.03 -53.46
CA GLU A 481 -0.69 9.50 -52.94
C GLU A 481 -0.79 9.45 -51.41
N LEU A 482 -1.01 8.25 -50.87
CA LEU A 482 -0.92 8.02 -49.43
C LEU A 482 0.46 8.45 -48.94
N LYS A 483 0.49 9.23 -47.85
CA LYS A 483 1.74 9.63 -47.18
C LYS A 483 1.73 9.18 -45.74
N MET A 484 2.87 8.66 -45.29
CA MET A 484 3.15 8.41 -43.88
C MET A 484 4.03 9.54 -43.35
N ILE A 485 3.51 10.28 -42.38
CA ILE A 485 4.25 11.26 -41.60
C ILE A 485 4.78 10.55 -40.35
N THR A 486 6.11 10.43 -40.28
CA THR A 486 6.82 9.94 -39.09
C THR A 486 7.49 11.10 -38.37
N ALA A 487 7.10 11.40 -37.14
CA ALA A 487 7.73 12.43 -36.33
C ALA A 487 8.40 11.84 -35.08
N ILE A 488 9.64 12.21 -34.81
CA ILE A 488 10.33 11.86 -33.56
C ILE A 488 10.46 13.14 -32.76
N ILE A 489 9.67 13.28 -31.69
CA ILE A 489 9.54 14.51 -30.90
C ILE A 489 9.85 14.28 -29.42
N ARG A 490 9.86 15.36 -28.64
CA ARG A 490 9.96 15.26 -27.16
C ARG A 490 8.68 14.66 -26.57
N PRO A 491 8.78 13.80 -25.53
CA PRO A 491 7.60 13.21 -24.90
C PRO A 491 6.60 14.22 -24.33
N ASP A 492 7.07 15.31 -23.72
CA ASP A 492 6.24 16.37 -23.11
C ASP A 492 5.39 17.14 -24.14
N ARG A 493 5.77 17.09 -25.41
CA ARG A 493 5.05 17.76 -26.51
C ARG A 493 3.95 16.90 -27.14
N LEU A 494 3.83 15.63 -26.78
CA LEU A 494 2.83 14.73 -27.36
C LEU A 494 1.40 15.27 -27.21
N GLY A 495 1.05 15.84 -26.05
CA GLY A 495 -0.29 16.43 -25.83
C GLY A 495 -0.60 17.57 -26.80
N ALA A 496 0.34 18.51 -26.97
CA ALA A 496 0.19 19.64 -27.90
C ALA A 496 0.11 19.18 -29.37
N VAL A 497 0.89 18.16 -29.74
CA VAL A 497 0.82 17.57 -31.08
C VAL A 497 -0.50 16.84 -31.33
N LYS A 498 -1.02 16.08 -30.35
CA LYS A 498 -2.35 15.45 -30.48
C LYS A 498 -3.46 16.49 -30.71
N LYS A 499 -3.40 17.62 -29.99
CA LYS A 499 -4.35 18.72 -30.17
C LYS A 499 -4.25 19.31 -31.58
N SER A 500 -3.03 19.64 -32.01
CA SER A 500 -2.79 20.24 -33.32
C SER A 500 -3.26 19.32 -34.46
N LEU A 501 -3.00 18.01 -34.35
CA LEU A 501 -3.45 17.01 -35.32
C LEU A 501 -4.98 16.87 -35.38
N ALA A 502 -5.66 16.93 -34.23
CA ALA A 502 -7.12 16.88 -34.16
C ALA A 502 -7.75 18.11 -34.84
N GLU A 503 -7.16 19.30 -34.66
CA GLU A 503 -7.62 20.55 -35.28
C GLU A 503 -7.44 20.55 -36.81
N THR A 504 -6.43 19.84 -37.34
CA THR A 504 -6.19 19.66 -38.78
C THR A 504 -7.06 18.56 -39.41
N GLY A 505 -7.86 17.84 -38.61
CA GLY A 505 -8.73 16.76 -39.09
C GLY A 505 -8.03 15.40 -39.27
N ALA A 506 -6.80 15.23 -38.79
CA ALA A 506 -6.02 13.98 -38.84
C ALA A 506 -5.89 13.33 -37.44
N PRO A 507 -6.99 12.83 -36.82
CA PRO A 507 -6.95 12.35 -35.44
C PRO A 507 -6.24 11.00 -35.27
N SER A 508 -6.10 10.23 -36.35
CA SER A 508 -5.51 8.89 -36.34
C SER A 508 -3.98 8.96 -36.31
N LEU A 509 -3.38 8.48 -35.21
CA LEU A 509 -1.93 8.39 -35.05
C LEU A 509 -1.55 7.15 -34.24
N THR A 510 -0.38 6.61 -34.55
CA THR A 510 0.28 5.56 -33.76
C THR A 510 1.47 6.18 -33.02
N VAL A 511 1.61 5.86 -31.74
CA VAL A 511 2.68 6.35 -30.88
C VAL A 511 3.54 5.19 -30.41
N THR A 512 4.84 5.29 -30.65
CA THR A 512 5.85 4.33 -30.16
C THR A 512 6.89 5.07 -29.33
N ASN A 513 7.18 4.57 -28.14
CA ASN A 513 8.29 5.07 -27.33
C ASN A 513 9.62 4.63 -27.95
N VAL A 514 10.52 5.57 -28.20
CA VAL A 514 11.83 5.30 -28.79
C VAL A 514 12.93 6.03 -28.03
N SER A 515 14.16 5.55 -28.16
CA SER A 515 15.35 6.22 -27.62
C SER A 515 16.29 6.57 -28.75
N GLY A 516 16.86 7.77 -28.72
CA GLY A 516 17.77 8.23 -29.75
C GLY A 516 18.58 9.44 -29.30
N ARG A 517 19.70 9.69 -29.98
CA ARG A 517 20.57 10.83 -29.68
C ARG A 517 20.65 11.80 -30.85
N GLY A 518 20.61 13.09 -30.52
CA GLY A 518 20.87 14.18 -31.46
C GLY A 518 22.24 14.80 -31.18
N SER A 519 22.39 16.09 -31.46
CA SER A 519 23.55 16.90 -31.04
C SER A 519 23.52 17.33 -29.56
N GLN A 520 22.58 16.80 -28.78
CA GLN A 520 22.39 17.14 -27.37
C GLN A 520 23.50 16.52 -26.51
N PRO A 521 24.03 17.24 -25.51
CA PRO A 521 25.03 16.68 -24.60
C PRO A 521 24.42 15.57 -23.75
N ALA A 522 25.22 14.53 -23.49
CA ALA A 522 24.81 13.40 -22.67
C ALA A 522 24.47 13.84 -21.24
N LYS A 523 23.38 13.28 -20.68
CA LYS A 523 23.02 13.51 -19.28
C LYS A 523 23.86 12.59 -18.38
N LYS A 524 24.37 13.16 -17.29
CA LYS A 524 25.04 12.40 -16.21
C LYS A 524 24.00 11.97 -15.19
N GLY A 525 23.96 10.69 -14.85
CA GLY A 525 23.23 10.13 -13.71
C GLY A 525 24.19 9.60 -12.64
N GLN A 526 23.70 9.26 -11.45
CA GLN A 526 24.49 8.60 -10.41
C GLN A 526 23.93 7.22 -10.08
N TRP A 527 24.83 6.23 -9.94
CA TRP A 527 24.52 4.89 -9.45
C TRP A 527 25.53 4.52 -8.37
N ARG A 528 25.06 4.31 -7.13
CA ARG A 528 25.92 4.03 -5.96
C ARG A 528 27.03 5.09 -5.72
N GLY A 529 26.75 6.35 -6.02
CA GLY A 529 27.71 7.45 -5.87
C GLY A 529 28.71 7.60 -7.01
N GLU A 530 28.69 6.72 -8.01
CA GLU A 530 29.49 6.83 -9.23
C GLU A 530 28.66 7.49 -10.35
N GLU A 531 29.24 8.44 -11.07
CA GLU A 531 28.60 9.05 -12.24
C GLU A 531 28.60 8.10 -13.44
N TYR A 532 27.45 7.90 -14.08
CA TYR A 532 27.34 7.21 -15.37
C TYR A 532 26.64 8.10 -16.40
N THR A 533 26.99 7.89 -17.67
CA THR A 533 26.51 8.72 -18.78
C THR A 533 25.38 8.00 -19.50
N VAL A 534 24.22 8.65 -19.62
CA VAL A 534 23.11 8.18 -20.46
C VAL A 534 23.27 8.77 -21.86
N ASP A 535 23.64 7.94 -22.83
CA ASP A 535 23.97 8.34 -24.23
C ASP A 535 22.74 8.35 -25.16
N LEU A 536 21.55 7.97 -24.67
CA LEU A 536 20.31 7.98 -25.45
C LEU A 536 19.22 8.77 -24.72
N HIS A 537 18.60 9.72 -25.42
CA HIS A 537 17.46 10.46 -24.89
C HIS A 537 16.16 9.79 -25.32
N GLN A 538 15.19 9.70 -24.40
CA GLN A 538 13.85 9.26 -24.74
C GLN A 538 13.15 10.25 -25.64
N LYS A 539 12.40 9.72 -26.60
CA LYS A 539 11.61 10.44 -27.59
C LYS A 539 10.33 9.67 -27.87
N VAL A 540 9.36 10.35 -28.44
CA VAL A 540 8.14 9.72 -28.95
C VAL A 540 8.20 9.70 -30.47
N LYS A 541 8.02 8.53 -31.07
CA LYS A 541 7.80 8.36 -32.50
C LYS A 541 6.30 8.36 -32.76
N ILE A 542 5.83 9.31 -33.56
CA ILE A 542 4.47 9.43 -34.04
C ILE A 542 4.46 8.97 -35.50
N GLU A 543 3.50 8.13 -35.86
CA GLU A 543 3.24 7.70 -37.23
C GLU A 543 1.78 8.01 -37.57
N CYS A 544 1.58 8.83 -38.60
CA CYS A 544 0.26 9.20 -39.12
C CYS A 544 0.25 8.90 -40.62
N VAL A 545 -0.76 8.17 -41.09
CA VAL A 545 -0.97 7.94 -42.53
C VAL A 545 -2.15 8.82 -42.95
N VAL A 546 -1.99 9.57 -44.04
CA VAL A 546 -3.05 10.44 -44.57
C VAL A 546 -3.29 10.20 -46.05
N ALA A 547 -4.55 10.35 -46.46
CA ALA A 547 -5.03 10.22 -47.82
C ALA A 547 -5.66 11.54 -48.32
N ASP A 548 -6.74 11.98 -47.68
CA ASP A 548 -7.53 13.14 -48.11
C ASP A 548 -7.02 14.49 -47.54
N ILE A 549 -6.11 14.42 -46.57
CA ILE A 549 -5.54 15.59 -45.90
C ILE A 549 -4.15 15.85 -46.48
N PRO A 550 -3.85 17.08 -46.92
CA PRO A 550 -2.51 17.42 -47.40
C PRO A 550 -1.46 17.07 -46.34
N ALA A 551 -0.48 16.24 -46.72
CA ALA A 551 0.57 15.81 -45.80
C ALA A 551 1.35 17.00 -45.20
N GLN A 552 1.42 18.12 -45.92
CA GLN A 552 2.07 19.34 -45.45
C GLN A 552 1.32 19.97 -44.26
N ASP A 553 -0.01 19.94 -44.25
CA ASP A 553 -0.82 20.48 -43.15
C ASP A 553 -0.57 19.68 -41.86
N VAL A 554 -0.43 18.35 -41.99
CA VAL A 554 -0.06 17.45 -40.88
C VAL A 554 1.35 17.74 -40.38
N VAL A 555 2.31 17.97 -41.29
CA VAL A 555 3.69 18.33 -40.94
C VAL A 555 3.72 19.66 -40.18
N ASP A 556 2.97 20.66 -40.64
CA ASP A 556 2.92 21.97 -40.00
C ASP A 556 2.25 21.88 -38.62
N ALA A 557 1.16 21.11 -38.48
CA ALA A 557 0.51 20.86 -37.19
C ALA A 557 1.45 20.17 -36.19
N ILE A 558 2.18 19.14 -36.61
CA ILE A 558 3.16 18.46 -35.75
C ILE A 558 4.31 19.42 -35.39
N ARG A 559 4.81 20.19 -36.37
CA ARG A 559 5.89 21.15 -36.13
C ARG A 559 5.47 22.17 -35.08
N ASP A 560 4.31 22.78 -35.23
CA ASP A 560 3.84 23.84 -34.36
C ASP A 560 3.52 23.30 -32.95
N GLY A 561 2.94 22.09 -32.86
CA GLY A 561 2.74 21.40 -31.60
C GLY A 561 4.04 20.98 -30.91
N ALA A 562 5.07 20.58 -31.66
CA ALA A 562 6.35 20.11 -31.13
C ALA A 562 7.37 21.22 -30.82
N ASN A 563 7.19 22.41 -31.41
CA ASN A 563 8.16 23.49 -31.32
C ASN A 563 8.17 24.14 -29.92
N THR A 564 9.34 24.12 -29.29
CA THR A 564 9.65 24.85 -28.05
C THR A 564 10.73 25.91 -28.27
N GLY A 565 11.43 25.85 -29.40
CA GLY A 565 12.60 26.68 -29.72
C GLY A 565 13.91 26.11 -29.18
N GLU A 566 13.86 25.02 -28.43
CA GLU A 566 15.01 24.44 -27.75
C GLU A 566 15.61 23.23 -28.51
N PRO A 567 16.93 22.98 -28.40
CA PRO A 567 17.55 21.79 -29.00
C PRO A 567 16.90 20.50 -28.50
N GLY A 568 16.29 19.74 -29.40
CA GLY A 568 15.61 18.47 -29.07
C GLY A 568 14.17 18.31 -29.54
N ASP A 569 13.56 19.36 -30.10
CA ASP A 569 12.14 19.38 -30.49
C ASP A 569 11.72 18.24 -31.41
N GLY A 570 12.61 17.83 -32.31
CA GLY A 570 12.43 16.60 -33.06
C GLY A 570 12.83 16.66 -34.51
N LYS A 571 12.38 15.66 -35.27
CA LYS A 571 12.46 15.59 -36.73
C LYS A 571 11.17 15.01 -37.27
N ILE A 572 10.74 15.49 -38.43
CA ILE A 572 9.58 14.99 -39.15
C ILE A 572 10.06 14.45 -40.50
N PHE A 573 9.58 13.27 -40.86
CA PHE A 573 9.87 12.58 -42.11
C PHE A 573 8.54 12.31 -42.82
N VAL A 574 8.52 12.53 -44.13
CA VAL A 574 7.36 12.21 -44.98
C VAL A 574 7.80 11.10 -45.92
N LEU A 575 7.10 9.97 -45.85
CA LEU A 575 7.37 8.79 -46.68
C LEU A 575 6.17 8.53 -47.60
N PRO A 576 6.40 8.14 -48.86
CA PRO A 576 5.34 7.59 -49.70
C PRO A 576 4.85 6.25 -49.14
N VAL A 577 3.55 5.99 -49.28
CA VAL A 577 2.93 4.70 -48.97
C VAL A 577 2.30 4.17 -50.25
N ASP A 578 2.73 2.99 -50.68
CA ASP A 578 2.27 2.41 -51.95
C ASP A 578 0.81 1.93 -51.88
N ASP A 579 0.38 1.38 -50.74
CA ASP A 579 -0.98 0.91 -50.49
C ASP A 579 -1.26 0.81 -48.98
N ALA A 580 -2.54 0.82 -48.60
CA ALA A 580 -3.02 0.57 -47.24
C ALA A 580 -4.18 -0.41 -47.28
N CYS A 581 -4.33 -1.27 -46.27
CA CYS A 581 -5.43 -2.24 -46.21
C CYS A 581 -6.09 -2.25 -44.83
N GLN A 582 -7.39 -1.95 -44.78
CA GLN A 582 -8.15 -1.95 -43.54
C GLN A 582 -8.60 -3.38 -43.21
N VAL A 583 -7.97 -4.00 -42.21
CA VAL A 583 -8.16 -5.42 -41.82
C VAL A 583 -9.63 -5.83 -41.67
N ARG A 584 -10.47 -4.97 -41.09
CA ARG A 584 -11.88 -5.29 -40.79
C ARG A 584 -12.75 -5.37 -42.06
N THR A 585 -12.50 -4.51 -43.04
CA THR A 585 -13.40 -4.30 -44.18
C THR A 585 -12.79 -4.77 -45.50
N GLY A 586 -11.48 -5.02 -45.54
CA GLY A 586 -10.74 -5.35 -46.75
C GLY A 586 -10.60 -4.19 -47.73
N LYS A 587 -11.00 -2.97 -47.35
CA LYS A 587 -10.79 -1.76 -48.16
C LYS A 587 -9.29 -1.51 -48.34
N THR A 588 -8.91 -1.05 -49.52
CA THR A 588 -7.51 -0.74 -49.87
C THR A 588 -7.34 0.71 -50.33
N GLY A 589 -6.10 1.19 -50.44
CA GLY A 589 -5.79 2.55 -50.88
C GLY A 589 -6.27 3.64 -49.90
N SER A 590 -6.70 4.79 -50.43
CA SER A 590 -7.22 5.92 -49.64
C SER A 590 -8.43 5.55 -48.78
N ASP A 591 -9.30 4.65 -49.26
CA ASP A 591 -10.47 4.14 -48.54
C ASP A 591 -10.14 3.36 -47.25
N ALA A 592 -8.87 2.97 -47.06
CA ALA A 592 -8.39 2.21 -45.91
C ALA A 592 -7.93 3.09 -44.73
N VAL A 593 -7.70 4.38 -44.96
CA VAL A 593 -7.02 5.32 -44.05
C VAL A 593 -8.01 6.23 -43.34
#